data_AF-A0A660N2Y3-F1
#
_entry.id   AF-A0A660N2Y3-F1
#
_cell.length_a   1.000
_cell.length_b   1.000
_cell.length_c   1.000
_cell.angle_alpha   90.00
_cell.angle_beta   90.00
_cell.angle_gamma   90.00
#
_symmetry.space_group_name_H-M   'P 1'
#
loop_
_entity.id
_entity.type
_entity.pdbx_description
1 polymer ?
#
loop_
_entity_poly.entity_id
_entity_poly.type
_entity_poly.pdbx_seq_one_letter_code
_entity_poly.pdbx_strand_id
1 'polypeptide(L)'
;QVGSLKVGDEARIKLDGLDAVFPAKISFIATEAQFTPKNVETASERAKLMFKVKLRIPKETALQYKGLLKGGMVGNGYVRTNGQQAWSADLAVKLPQF
;
A
#
# COMPACT_ATOMS: atom_id res chain seq x y z
N GLN A 1 5.70 -3.56 14.04
CA GLN A 1 7.08 -3.93 13.67
C GLN A 1 7.20 -3.85 12.15
N VAL A 2 7.93 -2.87 11.62
CA VAL A 2 8.04 -2.54 10.16
C VAL A 2 9.26 -3.19 9.48
N GLY A 3 10.08 -3.93 10.23
CA GLY A 3 11.38 -4.45 9.76
C GLY A 3 11.34 -5.62 8.78
N SER A 4 10.17 -6.16 8.43
CA SER A 4 10.05 -7.31 7.53
C SER A 4 9.67 -6.96 6.09
N LEU A 5 9.37 -5.69 5.81
CA LEU A 5 9.00 -5.24 4.47
C LEU A 5 10.23 -5.06 3.59
N LYS A 6 10.21 -5.68 2.41
CA LYS A 6 11.28 -5.57 1.41
C LYS A 6 10.79 -4.89 0.14
N VAL A 7 11.68 -4.17 -0.54
CA VAL A 7 11.39 -3.71 -1.89
C VAL A 7 11.21 -4.95 -2.79
N GLY A 8 10.17 -4.95 -3.61
CA GLY A 8 9.76 -6.08 -4.43
C GLY A 8 8.67 -6.96 -3.82
N ASP A 9 8.33 -6.76 -2.54
CA ASP A 9 7.28 -7.55 -1.88
C ASP A 9 5.90 -7.28 -2.49
N GLU A 10 5.01 -8.25 -2.31
CA GLU A 10 3.67 -8.19 -2.82
C GLU A 10 2.85 -7.16 -2.03
N ALA A 11 2.08 -6.38 -2.77
CA ALA A 11 1.16 -5.41 -2.22
C ALA A 11 -0.20 -5.49 -2.92
N ARG A 12 -1.20 -4.93 -2.26
CA ARG A 12 -2.57 -4.82 -2.75
C ARG A 12 -3.01 -3.38 -2.60
N ILE A 13 -3.70 -2.86 -3.60
CA ILE A 13 -4.28 -1.52 -3.55
C ILE A 13 -5.78 -1.67 -3.69
N LYS A 14 -6.51 -1.28 -2.65
CA LYS A 14 -7.98 -1.18 -2.66
C LYS A 14 -8.32 0.29 -2.86
N LEU A 15 -9.01 0.61 -3.95
CA LEU A 15 -9.39 2.00 -4.22
C LEU A 15 -10.62 2.36 -3.40
N ASP A 16 -10.63 3.55 -2.82
CA ASP A 16 -11.82 4.06 -2.16
C ASP A 16 -12.84 4.45 -3.25
N GLY A 17 -14.01 3.81 -3.26
CA GLY A 17 -15.03 3.99 -4.28
C GLY A 17 -15.12 2.89 -5.35
N LEU A 18 -14.24 1.89 -5.33
CA LEU A 18 -14.36 0.68 -6.15
C LEU A 18 -14.11 -0.54 -5.27
N ASP A 19 -15.00 -1.54 -5.30
CA ASP A 19 -14.78 -2.83 -4.64
C ASP A 19 -13.82 -3.72 -5.47
N ALA A 20 -12.64 -3.16 -5.73
CA ALA A 20 -11.58 -3.73 -6.53
C ALA A 20 -10.25 -3.67 -5.79
N VAL A 21 -9.51 -4.78 -5.85
CA VAL A 21 -8.20 -4.95 -5.24
C VAL A 21 -7.19 -5.22 -6.35
N PHE A 22 -6.34 -4.23 -6.59
CA PHE A 22 -5.32 -4.29 -7.61
C PHE A 22 -4.04 -4.93 -7.07
N PRO A 23 -3.41 -5.86 -7.81
CA PRO A 23 -2.07 -6.32 -7.49
C PRO A 23 -1.08 -5.15 -7.63
N ALA A 24 -0.19 -5.01 -6.66
CA ALA A 24 0.89 -4.04 -6.69
C ALA A 24 2.16 -4.67 -6.10
N LYS A 25 3.29 -4.01 -6.30
CA LYS A 25 4.56 -4.36 -5.67
C LYS A 25 5.17 -3.15 -5.01
N ILE A 26 5.91 -3.39 -3.93
CA ILE A 26 6.65 -2.32 -3.27
C ILE A 26 7.81 -1.91 -4.18
N SER A 27 7.79 -0.68 -4.70
CA SER A 27 8.86 -0.17 -5.55
C SER A 27 9.89 0.65 -4.79
N PHE A 28 9.52 1.20 -3.63
CA PHE A 28 10.41 2.00 -2.80
C PHE A 28 9.90 2.02 -1.37
N ILE A 29 10.81 1.88 -0.41
CA ILE A 29 10.57 2.04 1.02
C ILE A 29 11.54 3.11 1.49
N ALA A 30 11.04 4.20 2.06
CA ALA A 30 11.91 5.14 2.77
C ALA A 30 12.50 4.44 3.99
N THR A 31 13.82 4.28 4.02
CA THR A 31 14.57 3.68 5.14
C THR A 31 14.73 4.62 6.33
N GLU A 32 14.59 5.93 6.10
CA GLU A 32 14.57 6.94 7.15
C GLU A 32 13.13 7.16 7.65
N ALA A 33 12.89 6.77 8.90
CA ALA A 33 11.75 7.30 9.64
C ALA A 33 12.01 8.78 9.85
N GLN A 34 11.34 9.64 9.07
CA GLN A 34 11.44 11.07 9.32
C GLN A 34 10.75 11.37 10.65
N PHE A 35 11.55 11.45 11.72
CA PHE A 35 11.10 11.92 13.01
C PHE A 35 10.63 13.37 12.83
N THR A 36 9.35 13.62 13.08
CA THR A 36 8.89 14.98 13.33
C THR A 36 9.55 15.47 14.62
N PRO A 37 10.27 16.61 14.61
CA PRO A 37 10.96 17.06 15.82
C PRO A 37 9.97 17.57 16.86
N LYS A 38 9.97 16.88 18.00
CA LYS A 38 10.00 17.40 19.39
C LYS A 38 9.20 18.68 19.70
N ASN A 39 7.87 18.58 19.74
CA ASN A 39 7.09 18.96 20.92
C ASN A 39 5.64 18.52 20.71
N VAL A 40 5.22 17.45 21.40
CA VAL A 40 3.82 17.03 21.43
C VAL A 40 3.44 16.85 22.88
N GLU A 41 2.83 17.90 23.44
CA GLU A 41 2.18 17.97 24.74
C GLU A 41 0.86 17.19 24.76
N THR A 42 0.84 15.96 24.25
CA THR A 42 -0.30 15.07 24.45
C THR A 42 0.12 13.61 24.22
N ALA A 43 -0.04 12.77 25.24
CA ALA A 43 0.46 11.40 25.28
C ALA A 43 -0.20 10.43 24.28
N SER A 44 -1.35 10.79 23.68
CA SER A 44 -2.16 9.87 22.88
C SER A 44 -1.83 9.80 21.38
N GLU A 45 -1.03 10.73 20.83
CA GLU A 45 -0.77 10.76 19.37
C GLU A 45 0.67 10.41 18.97
N ARG A 46 1.45 9.85 19.90
CA ARG A 46 2.84 9.46 19.63
C ARG A 46 2.88 8.09 18.92
N ALA A 47 3.59 8.04 17.79
CA ALA A 47 4.15 6.85 17.13
C ALA A 47 3.48 6.28 15.86
N LYS A 48 2.78 7.09 15.05
CA LYS A 48 2.57 6.69 13.65
C LYS A 48 3.84 7.03 12.86
N LEU A 49 4.83 6.15 12.89
CA LEU A 49 5.99 6.22 12.00
C LEU A 49 5.47 6.18 10.55
N MET A 50 5.43 7.33 9.90
CA MET A 50 4.97 7.45 8.52
C MET A 50 6.14 7.11 7.59
N PHE A 51 6.33 5.82 7.32
CA PHE A 51 7.25 5.39 6.26
C PHE A 51 6.59 5.65 4.91
N LYS A 52 7.24 6.47 4.08
CA LYS A 52 6.79 6.66 2.70
C LYS A 52 7.10 5.41 1.90
N VAL A 53 6.09 4.59 1.64
CA VAL A 53 6.17 3.42 0.77
C VAL A 53 5.55 3.78 -0.57
N LYS A 54 6.29 3.60 -1.67
CA LYS A 54 5.71 3.69 -3.03
C LYS A 54 5.34 2.31 -3.50
N LEU A 55 4.05 2.12 -3.74
CA LEU A 55 3.52 0.94 -4.41
C LEU A 55 3.45 1.20 -5.92
N ARG A 56 3.79 0.19 -6.71
CA ARG A 56 3.72 0.23 -8.17
C ARG A 56 2.82 -0.90 -8.65
N ILE A 57 1.78 -0.54 -9.38
CA ILE A 57 0.92 -1.51 -10.09
C ILE A 57 1.70 -2.03 -11.31
N PRO A 58 1.71 -3.35 -11.59
CA PRO A 58 2.37 -3.90 -12.76
C PRO A 58 1.76 -3.32 -14.04
N LYS A 59 2.62 -3.10 -15.05
CA LYS A 59 2.25 -2.39 -16.29
C LYS A 59 1.08 -3.06 -17.01
N GLU A 60 1.03 -4.39 -17.02
CA GLU A 60 -0.03 -5.16 -17.68
C GLU A 60 -1.41 -4.86 -17.08
N THR A 61 -1.52 -4.92 -15.75
CA THR A 61 -2.74 -4.53 -15.02
C THR A 61 -3.04 -3.05 -15.21
N ALA A 62 -2.03 -2.17 -15.12
CA ALA A 62 -2.24 -0.75 -15.30
C ALA A 62 -2.74 -0.39 -16.72
N LEU A 63 -2.31 -1.11 -17.75
CA LEU A 63 -2.79 -0.94 -19.12
C LEU A 63 -4.23 -1.43 -19.28
N GLN A 64 -4.59 -2.58 -18.71
CA GLN A 64 -5.95 -3.08 -18.77
C GLN A 64 -6.95 -2.17 -18.03
N TYR A 65 -6.55 -1.62 -16.88
CA TYR A 65 -7.41 -0.79 -16.04
C TYR A 65 -7.09 0.71 -16.11
N LYS A 66 -6.41 1.16 -17.18
CA LYS A 66 -6.00 2.56 -17.33
C LYS A 66 -7.16 3.56 -17.21
N GLY A 67 -8.35 3.17 -17.66
CA GLY A 67 -9.56 4.00 -17.55
C GLY A 67 -10.08 4.17 -16.12
N LEU A 68 -9.81 3.20 -15.25
CA LEU A 68 -10.16 3.22 -13.83
C LEU A 68 -9.08 3.85 -12.96
N LEU A 69 -7.81 3.62 -13.27
CA LEU A 69 -6.68 4.13 -12.50
C LEU A 69 -6.38 5.59 -12.88
N LYS A 70 -7.23 6.51 -12.41
CA LYS A 70 -7.00 7.96 -12.58
C LYS A 70 -6.05 8.51 -11.53
N GLY A 71 -5.20 9.44 -11.94
CA GLY A 71 -4.35 10.18 -11.00
C GLY A 71 -5.22 10.97 -10.01
N GLY A 72 -4.86 10.93 -8.72
CA GLY A 72 -5.62 11.60 -7.65
C GLY A 72 -6.65 10.73 -6.93
N MET A 73 -6.83 9.47 -7.33
CA MET A 73 -7.68 8.54 -6.57
C MET A 73 -7.05 8.21 -5.22
N VAL A 74 -7.89 8.25 -4.19
CA VAL A 74 -7.53 7.82 -2.84
C VAL A 74 -7.84 6.33 -2.68
N GLY A 75 -7.04 5.65 -1.86
CA GLY A 75 -7.20 4.23 -1.63
C GLY A 75 -6.29 3.74 -0.53
N ASN A 76 -6.55 2.51 -0.10
CA ASN A 76 -5.80 1.84 0.94
C ASN A 76 -4.79 0.87 0.30
N GLY A 77 -3.51 1.08 0.61
CA GLY A 77 -2.42 0.19 0.22
C GLY A 77 -2.11 -0.80 1.34
N TYR A 78 -2.23 -2.08 1.04
CA TYR A 78 -1.87 -3.18 1.93
C TYR A 78 -0.57 -3.80 1.45
N VAL A 79 0.36 -4.01 2.37
CA VAL A 79 1.64 -4.64 2.10
C VAL A 79 1.76 -5.92 2.91
N ARG A 80 2.33 -6.95 2.30
CA ARG A 80 2.56 -8.21 2.98
C ARG A 80 3.83 -8.11 3.80
N THR A 81 3.71 -8.18 5.12
CA THR A 81 4.86 -8.21 6.03
C THR A 81 5.40 -9.62 6.25
N ASN A 82 4.58 -10.64 6.00
CA ASN A 82 4.91 -12.05 6.13
C ASN A 82 4.61 -12.82 4.84
N GLY A 83 5.66 -13.16 4.09
CA GLY A 83 5.58 -13.96 2.86
C GLY A 83 5.07 -15.39 3.04
N GLN A 84 4.95 -15.90 4.27
CA GLN A 84 4.32 -17.20 4.53
C GLN A 84 2.81 -17.12 4.71
N GLN A 85 2.26 -15.94 5.02
CA GLN A 85 0.82 -15.78 5.28
C GLN A 85 0.07 -15.41 4.02
N ALA A 86 -0.78 -16.29 3.50
CA ALA A 86 -1.59 -16.00 2.31
C ALA A 86 -2.46 -14.75 2.52
N TRP A 87 -2.79 -14.06 1.43
CA TRP A 87 -3.71 -12.92 1.48
C TRP A 87 -5.08 -13.38 1.98
N SER A 88 -5.65 -12.66 2.94
CA SER A 88 -7.04 -12.85 3.36
C SER A 88 -7.99 -12.65 2.19
N ALA A 89 -9.16 -13.27 2.21
CA ALA A 89 -10.14 -13.20 1.12
C ALA A 89 -10.53 -11.76 0.72
N ASP A 90 -10.58 -10.82 1.68
CA ASP A 90 -10.87 -9.39 1.39
C ASP A 90 -9.74 -8.68 0.61
N LEU A 91 -8.51 -9.20 0.69
CA LEU A 91 -7.33 -8.67 0.01
C LEU A 91 -6.89 -9.55 -1.17
N ALA A 92 -7.70 -10.55 -1.53
CA ALA A 92 -7.50 -11.30 -2.75
C ALA A 92 -7.64 -10.37 -3.96
N VAL A 93 -6.89 -10.63 -5.03
CA VAL A 93 -6.99 -9.83 -6.25
C VAL A 93 -8.41 -9.90 -6.76
N LYS A 94 -9.09 -8.75 -6.75
CA LYS A 94 -10.44 -8.61 -7.24
C LYS A 94 -10.43 -7.53 -8.29
N LEU A 95 -10.34 -7.93 -9.54
CA LEU A 95 -10.35 -7.00 -10.65
C LEU A 95 -11.79 -6.81 -11.13
N PRO A 96 -12.22 -5.58 -11.41
CA PRO A 96 -13.54 -5.33 -11.96
C PRO A 96 -13.61 -5.95 -13.35
N GLN A 97 -14.62 -6.79 -13.57
CA GLN A 97 -14.90 -7.42 -14.85
C GLN A 97 -15.97 -6.55 -15.53
N PHE A 98 -15.69 -6.04 -16.73
CA PHE A 98 -16.66 -5.30 -17.55
C PHE A 98 -17.19 -6.20 -18.66
#